data_AF-A0A3E0IS05-F1
#
_entry.id   AF-A0A3E0IS05-F1
#
_cell.length_a   1.000
_cell.length_b   1.000
_cell.length_c   1.000
_cell.angle_alpha   90.00
_cell.angle_beta   90.00
_cell.angle_gamma   90.00
#
_symmetry.space_group_name_H-M   'P 1'
#
loop_
_entity.id
_entity.type
_entity.pdbx_description
1 polymer ?
#
loop_
_entity_poly.entity_id
_entity_poly.type
_entity_poly.pdbx_seq_one_letter_code
_entity_poly.pdbx_strand_id
1 'polypeptide(L)'
;MRIERIDDMTVKLFITYTDIEARGFKREDLWTNRKRGEEFFWSVMEEVNEEEDFVVEGPLWIQVHAFEKGVEVTISKSKNEDIVNM
;
A
#
# COMPACT_ATOMS: atom_id res chain seq x y z
N MET A 1 -1.49 12.73 1.14
CA MET A 1 -2.00 11.34 1.27
C MET A 1 -2.94 11.24 2.48
N ARG A 2 -3.89 10.29 2.47
CA ARG A 2 -4.70 9.93 3.66
C ARG A 2 -4.65 8.42 3.87
N ILE A 3 -4.42 7.99 5.10
CA ILE A 3 -4.47 6.60 5.54
C ILE A 3 -5.77 6.37 6.34
N GLU A 4 -6.36 5.20 6.18
CA GLU A 4 -7.54 4.75 6.90
C GLU A 4 -7.35 3.29 7.32
N ARG A 5 -7.24 3.05 8.63
CA ARG A 5 -7.18 1.69 9.18
C ARG A 5 -8.57 1.07 9.11
N ILE A 6 -8.70 -0.03 8.35
CA ILE A 6 -9.96 -0.77 8.22
C ILE A 6 -10.09 -1.75 9.39
N ASP A 7 -9.02 -2.48 9.67
CA ASP A 7 -8.87 -3.38 10.82
C ASP A 7 -7.38 -3.62 11.13
N ASP A 8 -7.06 -4.58 12.01
CA ASP A 8 -5.67 -4.88 12.42
C ASP A 8 -4.79 -5.43 11.29
N MET A 9 -5.40 -5.95 10.22
CA MET A 9 -4.73 -6.61 9.11
C MET A 9 -4.89 -5.87 7.79
N THR A 10 -5.79 -4.90 7.71
CA THR A 10 -6.09 -4.16 6.49
C THR A 10 -6.05 -2.66 6.69
N VAL A 11 -5.29 -2.00 5.81
CA VAL A 11 -5.24 -0.55 5.69
C VAL A 11 -5.68 -0.12 4.30
N LYS A 12 -6.29 1.06 4.23
CA LYS A 12 -6.69 1.68 2.98
C LYS A 12 -6.03 3.05 2.87
N LEU A 13 -5.51 3.34 1.68
CA LEU A 13 -4.84 4.58 1.38
C LEU A 13 -5.53 5.30 0.24
N PHE A 14 -5.60 6.63 0.37
CA PHE A 14 -6.04 7.53 -0.69
C PHE A 14 -4.88 8.44 -1.05
N ILE A 15 -4.35 8.24 -2.26
CA ILE A 15 -3.13 8.91 -2.73
C ILE A 15 -3.47 9.72 -3.97
N THR A 16 -3.29 11.04 -3.89
CA THR A 16 -3.55 11.92 -5.05
C THR A 16 -2.45 11.75 -6.11
N TYR A 17 -2.73 12.11 -7.37
CA TYR A 17 -1.66 12.09 -8.39
C TYR A 17 -0.52 13.06 -8.04
N THR A 18 -0.82 14.20 -7.41
CA THR A 18 0.20 15.13 -6.92
C THR A 18 1.07 14.51 -5.83
N ASP A 19 0.50 13.71 -4.91
CA ASP A 19 1.26 12.95 -3.91
C ASP A 19 2.19 11.90 -4.56
N ILE A 20 1.75 11.25 -5.64
CA ILE A 20 2.53 10.26 -6.39
C ILE A 20 3.71 10.95 -7.11
N GLU A 21 3.44 12.07 -7.77
CA GLU A 21 4.44 12.86 -8.49
C GLU A 21 5.48 13.49 -7.55
N ALA A 22 5.05 13.95 -6.36
CA ALA A 22 5.96 14.47 -5.34
C ALA A 22 6.97 13.41 -4.85
N ARG A 23 6.62 12.12 -4.93
CA ARG A 23 7.50 10.98 -4.64
C ARG A 23 8.36 10.55 -5.85
N GLY A 24 8.26 11.25 -6.98
CA GLY A 24 9.01 10.96 -8.20
C GLY A 24 8.45 9.83 -9.06
N PHE A 25 7.20 9.42 -8.80
CA PHE A 25 6.50 8.39 -9.57
C PHE A 25 5.46 9.03 -10.51
N LYS A 26 5.15 8.34 -11.61
CA LYS A 26 3.99 8.63 -12.43
C LYS A 26 2.89 7.63 -12.11
N ARG A 27 1.64 8.02 -12.36
CA ARG A 27 0.50 7.09 -12.27
C ARG A 27 0.78 5.79 -13.04
N GLU A 28 1.36 5.90 -14.24
CA GLU A 28 1.66 4.76 -15.10
C GLU A 28 2.70 3.81 -14.51
N ASP A 29 3.61 4.30 -13.67
CA ASP A 29 4.63 3.47 -13.03
C ASP A 29 4.00 2.42 -12.09
N LEU A 30 2.81 2.70 -11.52
CA LEU A 30 2.12 1.81 -10.58
C LEU A 30 1.69 0.49 -11.22
N TRP A 31 1.40 0.47 -12.53
CA TRP A 31 0.89 -0.70 -13.24
C TRP A 31 1.74 -1.16 -14.43
N THR A 32 2.54 -0.27 -15.03
CA THR A 32 3.39 -0.64 -16.19
C THR A 32 4.77 -1.12 -15.78
N ASN A 33 5.27 -0.71 -14.61
CA ASN A 33 6.60 -1.03 -14.14
C ASN A 33 6.53 -1.68 -12.77
N ARG A 34 6.55 -3.02 -12.76
CA ARG A 34 6.46 -3.81 -11.53
C ARG A 34 7.45 -3.34 -10.45
N LYS A 35 8.72 -3.12 -10.82
CA LYS A 35 9.74 -2.70 -9.86
C LYS A 35 9.42 -1.34 -9.23
N ARG A 36 9.02 -0.37 -10.06
CA ARG A 36 8.66 0.97 -9.56
C ARG A 36 7.36 0.96 -8.75
N GLY A 37 6.38 0.15 -9.15
CA GLY A 37 5.18 -0.09 -8.37
C GLY A 37 5.52 -0.66 -6.99
N GLU A 38 6.36 -1.70 -6.93
CA GLU A 38 6.85 -2.28 -5.68
C GLU A 38 7.57 -1.23 -4.81
N GLU A 39 8.50 -0.45 -5.38
CA GLU A 39 9.19 0.65 -4.66
C GLU A 39 8.22 1.68 -4.07
N PHE A 40 7.18 2.06 -4.82
CA PHE A 40 6.15 2.97 -4.35
C PHE A 40 5.37 2.39 -3.17
N PHE A 41 4.90 1.14 -3.27
CA PHE A 41 4.15 0.51 -2.18
C PHE A 41 5.02 0.32 -0.94
N TRP A 42 6.31 0.00 -1.08
CA TRP A 42 7.23 -0.07 0.07
C TRP A 42 7.39 1.27 0.78
N SER A 43 7.59 2.35 0.02
CA SER A 43 7.67 3.71 0.60
C SER A 43 6.40 4.08 1.36
N VAL A 44 5.24 3.68 0.83
CA VAL A 44 3.95 3.92 1.47
C VAL A 44 3.79 3.07 2.75
N MET A 45 4.25 1.83 2.73
CA MET A 45 4.19 0.96 3.91
C MET A 45 5.10 1.42 5.04
N GLU A 46 6.23 2.04 4.73
CA GLU A 46 7.10 2.65 5.75
C GLU A 46 6.33 3.75 6.52
N GLU A 47 5.64 4.64 5.79
CA GLU A 47 4.80 5.71 6.36
C GLU A 47 3.65 5.13 7.21
N VAL A 48 2.99 4.07 6.74
CA VAL A 48 1.92 3.38 7.49
C VAL A 48 2.46 2.70 8.76
N ASN A 49 3.64 2.10 8.71
CA ASN A 49 4.24 1.43 9.86
C ASN A 49 4.60 2.45 10.96
N GLU A 50 5.02 3.65 10.59
CA GLU A 50 5.26 4.75 11.54
C GLU A 50 3.96 5.29 12.16
N GLU A 51 2.86 5.38 11.40
CA GLU A 51 1.60 5.97 11.90
C GLU A 51 0.66 5.00 12.64
N GLU A 52 0.64 3.71 12.28
CA GLU A 52 -0.44 2.78 12.68
C GLU A 52 0.00 1.52 13.46
N ASP A 53 1.26 1.45 13.91
CA ASP A 53 1.88 0.26 14.54
C ASP A 53 1.66 -1.02 13.68
N PHE A 54 1.59 -0.83 12.36
CA PHE A 54 1.19 -1.87 11.43
C PHE A 54 2.43 -2.66 10.96
N VAL A 55 2.93 -3.55 11.82
CA VAL A 55 4.13 -4.36 11.54
C VAL A 55 3.92 -5.29 10.34
N VAL A 56 4.57 -4.97 9.21
CA VAL A 56 4.46 -5.73 7.96
C VAL A 56 5.41 -6.92 7.98
N GLU A 57 4.88 -8.10 8.27
CA GLU A 57 5.60 -9.37 8.12
C GLU A 57 4.89 -10.27 7.10
N GLY A 58 5.65 -10.82 6.17
CA GLY A 58 5.15 -11.76 5.17
C GLY A 58 4.52 -11.15 3.91
N PRO A 59 3.83 -11.98 3.09
CA PRO A 59 3.27 -11.56 1.82
C PRO A 59 2.07 -10.61 2.01
N LEU A 60 2.07 -9.51 1.26
CA LEU A 60 1.01 -8.53 1.20
C LEU A 60 0.08 -8.75 0.01
N TRP A 61 -1.21 -8.56 0.24
CA TRP A 61 -2.21 -8.44 -0.80
C TRP A 61 -2.47 -6.97 -1.08
N ILE A 62 -2.24 -6.55 -2.32
CA ILE A 62 -2.40 -5.16 -2.75
C ILE A 62 -3.50 -5.10 -3.82
N GLN A 63 -4.50 -4.28 -3.57
CA GLN A 63 -5.54 -3.94 -4.52
C GLN A 63 -5.51 -2.44 -4.81
N VAL A 64 -5.54 -2.06 -6.08
CA VAL A 64 -5.45 -0.67 -6.51
C VAL A 64 -6.66 -0.32 -7.37
N HIS A 65 -7.33 0.77 -7.02
CA HIS A 65 -8.38 1.38 -7.83
C HIS A 65 -7.93 2.78 -8.27
N ALA A 66 -7.93 3.02 -9.58
CA ALA A 66 -7.67 4.33 -10.12
C ALA A 66 -8.95 5.17 -10.17
N PHE A 67 -8.84 6.42 -9.73
CA PHE A 67 -9.88 7.43 -9.81
C PHE A 67 -9.39 8.65 -10.60
N GLU A 68 -10.28 9.61 -10.84
CA GLU A 68 -9.95 10.82 -11.61
C GLU A 68 -8.81 11.65 -10.98
N LYS A 69 -8.71 11.68 -9.64
CA LYS A 69 -7.77 12.54 -8.91
C LYS A 69 -6.63 11.79 -8.21
N GLY A 70 -6.57 10.46 -8.34
CA GLY A 70 -5.59 9.65 -7.63
C GLY A 70 -5.93 8.17 -7.65
N VAL A 71 -5.41 7.45 -6.67
CA VAL A 71 -5.61 6.02 -6.48
C VAL A 71 -6.07 5.72 -5.05
N GLU A 72 -6.96 4.75 -4.93
CA GLU A 72 -7.22 4.05 -3.67
C GLU A 72 -6.38 2.77 -3.67
N VAL A 73 -5.62 2.55 -2.61
CA VAL A 73 -4.81 1.34 -2.42
C VAL A 73 -5.31 0.64 -1.16
N THR A 74 -5.73 -0.60 -1.28
CA THR A 74 -6.06 -1.45 -0.13
C THR A 74 -4.94 -2.47 0.05
N ILE A 75 -4.39 -2.54 1.25
CA ILE A 75 -3.28 -3.42 1.59
C ILE A 75 -3.72 -4.31 2.74
N SER A 76 -3.64 -5.61 2.54
CA SER A 76 -4.00 -6.61 3.55
C SER A 76 -2.84 -7.56 3.82
N LYS A 77 -2.54 -7.76 5.10
CA LYS A 77 -1.65 -8.83 5.56
C LYS A 77 -2.34 -10.17 5.36
N SER A 78 -1.57 -11.18 4.96
CA SER A 78 -2.06 -12.55 4.93
C SER A 78 -2.15 -13.11 6.35
N LYS A 79 -3.27 -13.74 6.73
CA LYS A 79 -3.45 -14.43 8.03
C LYS A 79 -2.56 -15.67 8.25
N ASN A 80 -1.60 -15.94 7.36
CA ASN A 80 -0.95 -17.25 7.26
C ASN A 80 0.30 -17.44 8.16
N GLU A 81 0.35 -16.84 9.35
CA GLU A 81 1.32 -17.27 10.38
C GLU A 81 0.74 -18.22 11.44
N ASP A 82 -0.59 -18.39 11.51
CA ASP A 82 -1.20 -19.37 12.43
C ASP A 82 -1.28 -20.80 11.87
N ILE A 83 -1.07 -21.02 10.56
CA ILE A 83 -1.27 -22.35 9.93
C ILE A 83 0.05 -23.11 9.70
N VAL A 84 1.22 -22.45 9.75
CA VAL A 84 2.51 -23.10 9.47
C VAL A 84 3.11 -23.81 10.69
N ASN A 85 2.51 -23.64 11.88
CA ASN A 85 2.95 -24.25 13.14
C ASN A 85 1.96 -25.27 13.74
N MET A 86 1.09 -25.88 12.93
CA MET A 86 0.18 -26.96 13.37
C MET A 86 0.73 -28.35 13.08
#